data_AF-A0A1M7J0N3-F1
#
_entry.id   AF-A0A1M7J0N3-F1
#
_cell.length_a   1.000
_cell.length_b   1.000
_cell.length_c   1.000
_cell.angle_alpha   90.00
_cell.angle_beta   90.00
_cell.angle_gamma   90.00
#
_symmetry.space_group_name_H-M   'P 1'
#
loop_
_entity.id
_entity.type
_entity.pdbx_description
1 polymer ?
#
loop_
_entity_poly.entity_id
_entity_poly.type
_entity_poly.pdbx_seq_one_letter_code
_entity_poly.pdbx_strand_id
1 'polypeptide(L)'
;MRIHFYEVKDCTYDMVQGIPAIFAPDGVDEEVLQRHFFIKTAEGKWFHYLTREEYYYLISMSYSGNDEVVFSFDKPITNYYPPYQPLDSESENKANTMCGISLGLMGMGFILAIIGGAILTFPCWIAAIILMIIVRVNYPQNTFGKVLMIIYIIFGILLMIGFIMVAITCNIIAKDFLSCCENMPK
;
A
#
# COMPACT_ATOMS: atom_id res chain seq x y z
N MET A 1 7.63 1.64 31.45
CA MET A 1 8.33 0.74 30.52
C MET A 1 9.70 1.35 30.21
N ARG A 2 10.78 0.67 30.60
CA ARG A 2 12.17 1.08 30.33
C ARG A 2 12.66 0.40 29.06
N ILE A 3 13.27 1.15 28.15
CA ILE A 3 13.71 0.64 26.85
C ILE A 3 15.23 0.73 26.80
N HIS A 4 15.89 -0.38 26.48
CA HIS A 4 17.33 -0.45 26.26
C HIS A 4 17.54 -0.80 24.79
N PHE A 5 18.03 0.17 24.01
CA PHE A 5 18.22 0.05 22.58
C PHE A 5 19.69 -0.23 22.26
N TYR A 6 20.04 -1.51 22.09
CA TYR A 6 21.42 -1.97 21.93
C TYR A 6 22.31 -1.51 23.09
N GLU A 7 23.27 -0.62 22.82
CA GLU A 7 24.21 -0.09 23.80
C GLU A 7 23.63 1.11 24.58
N VAL A 8 22.51 1.68 24.14
CA VAL A 8 21.86 2.85 24.75
C VAL A 8 20.83 2.40 25.77
N LYS A 9 21.05 2.71 27.04
CA LYS A 9 20.16 2.34 28.14
C LYS A 9 19.13 3.44 28.43
N ASP A 10 18.00 3.07 29.03
CA ASP A 10 16.99 4.00 29.55
C ASP A 10 16.43 4.97 28.50
N CYS A 11 16.25 4.50 27.28
CA CYS A 11 15.54 5.20 26.23
C CYS A 11 14.06 5.39 26.59
N THR A 12 13.50 6.49 26.12
CA THR A 12 12.07 6.81 26.27
C THR A 12 11.36 6.67 24.93
N TYR A 13 10.09 6.25 24.94
CA TYR A 13 9.28 6.13 23.74
C TYR A 13 8.35 7.35 23.62
N ASP A 14 8.33 7.98 22.45
CA ASP A 14 7.41 9.08 22.13
C ASP A 14 7.15 9.16 20.61
N MET A 15 6.26 10.07 20.20
CA MET A 15 5.86 10.25 18.80
C MET A 15 6.45 11.55 18.25
N VAL A 16 7.27 11.46 17.20
CA VAL A 16 7.77 12.62 16.46
C VAL A 16 6.95 12.76 15.19
N GLN A 17 6.16 13.84 15.07
CA GLN A 17 5.29 14.08 13.91
C GLN A 17 4.32 12.92 13.62
N GLY A 18 3.87 12.22 14.66
CA GLY A 18 2.99 11.05 14.53
C GLY A 18 3.69 9.74 14.18
N ILE A 19 5.03 9.73 14.12
CA ILE A 19 5.85 8.54 13.87
C ILE A 19 6.45 8.06 15.20
N PRO A 20 6.34 6.76 15.53
CA PRO A 20 6.91 6.20 16.76
C PRO A 20 8.44 6.29 16.74
N ALA A 21 8.99 6.85 17.80
CA ALA A 21 10.42 7.05 17.97
C ALA A 21 10.85 6.74 19.40
N ILE A 22 12.14 6.44 19.55
CA ILE A 22 12.80 6.34 20.85
C ILE A 22 13.78 7.49 21.02
N PHE A 23 13.83 8.06 22.22
CA PHE A 23 14.72 9.14 22.60
C PHE A 23 15.80 8.61 23.52
N ALA A 24 17.04 8.97 23.23
CA ALA A 24 18.18 8.65 24.07
C ALA A 24 18.18 9.55 25.32
N PRO A 25 18.65 9.06 26.48
CA PRO A 25 18.84 9.90 27.66
C PRO A 25 20.01 10.87 27.48
N ASP A 26 20.04 11.89 28.33
CA ASP A 26 21.10 12.89 28.34
C ASP A 26 22.43 12.27 28.79
N GLY A 27 23.53 12.66 28.13
CA GLY A 27 24.89 12.25 28.51
C GLY A 27 25.39 10.96 27.86
N VAL A 28 24.68 10.39 26.89
CA VAL A 28 25.19 9.29 26.05
C VAL A 28 26.17 9.85 25.02
N ASP A 29 27.23 9.08 24.76
CA ASP A 29 28.25 9.43 23.77
C ASP A 29 27.64 9.62 22.37
N GLU A 30 27.94 10.75 21.73
CA GLU A 30 27.44 11.07 20.39
C GLU A 30 27.91 10.05 19.34
N GLU A 31 29.10 9.45 19.50
CA GLU A 31 29.58 8.42 18.58
C GLU A 31 28.72 7.15 18.63
N VAL A 32 28.29 6.75 19.82
CA VAL A 32 27.41 5.58 20.02
C VAL A 32 26.03 5.86 19.43
N LEU A 33 25.49 7.07 19.67
CA LEU A 33 24.20 7.50 19.13
C LEU A 33 24.20 7.51 17.60
N GLN A 34 25.25 8.06 16.99
CA GLN A 34 25.39 8.07 15.53
C GLN A 34 25.53 6.65 14.96
N ARG A 35 26.29 5.77 15.63
CA ARG A 35 26.44 4.36 15.23
C ARG A 35 25.10 3.61 15.20
N HIS A 36 24.20 3.95 16.12
CA HIS A 36 22.86 3.37 16.21
C HIS A 36 21.78 4.22 15.52
N PHE A 37 22.16 5.06 14.55
CA PHE A 37 21.23 5.82 13.70
C PHE A 37 20.28 6.75 14.48
N PHE A 38 20.73 7.29 15.62
CA PHE A 38 20.02 8.40 16.26
C PHE A 38 20.29 9.69 15.48
N ILE A 39 19.27 10.53 15.41
CA ILE A 39 19.27 11.83 14.75
C ILE A 39 18.98 12.89 15.82
N LYS A 40 19.60 14.06 15.68
CA LYS A 40 19.42 15.17 16.61
C LYS A 40 18.23 16.05 16.17
N THR A 41 17.30 16.34 17.07
CA THR A 41 16.23 17.31 16.84
C THR A 41 16.77 18.74 16.85
N ALA A 42 15.97 19.69 16.36
CA ALA A 42 16.27 21.12 16.48
C ALA A 42 16.40 21.59 17.95
N GLU A 43 15.79 20.86 18.88
CA GLU A 43 15.87 21.11 20.33
C GLU A 43 17.13 20.48 20.96
N GLY A 44 17.96 19.80 20.18
CA GLY A 44 19.20 19.17 20.65
C GLY A 44 19.05 17.77 21.23
N LYS A 45 17.83 17.20 21.24
CA LYS A 45 17.58 15.84 21.73
C LYS A 45 17.87 14.79 20.67
N TRP A 46 18.44 13.66 21.07
CA TRP A 46 18.72 12.55 20.17
C TRP A 46 17.58 11.55 20.15
N PHE A 47 17.13 11.16 18.95
CA PHE A 47 16.05 10.20 18.78
C PHE A 47 16.27 9.30 17.58
N HIS A 48 15.67 8.11 17.60
CA HIS A 48 15.71 7.13 16.53
C HIS A 48 14.28 6.76 16.13
N TYR A 49 13.96 6.82 14.85
CA TYR A 49 12.68 6.35 14.34
C TYR A 49 12.64 4.83 14.41
N LEU A 50 11.62 4.29 15.09
CA LEU A 50 11.48 2.86 15.20
C LEU A 50 11.17 2.26 13.83
N THR A 51 11.93 1.24 13.46
CA THR A 51 11.53 0.37 12.36
C THR A 51 10.25 -0.37 12.74
N ARG A 52 9.57 -0.93 11.73
CA ARG A 52 8.34 -1.69 11.97
C ARG A 52 8.57 -2.88 12.91
N GLU A 53 9.70 -3.55 12.77
CA GLU A 53 10.05 -4.70 13.60
C GLU A 53 10.28 -4.28 15.04
N GLU A 54 11.00 -3.18 15.25
CA GLU A 54 11.27 -2.68 16.59
C GLU A 54 9.99 -2.19 17.29
N TYR A 55 9.10 -1.55 16.54
CA TYR A 55 7.78 -1.14 17.02
C TYR A 55 6.93 -2.34 17.46
N TYR A 56 6.83 -3.39 16.64
CA TYR A 56 6.06 -4.58 17.01
C TYR A 56 6.68 -5.35 18.16
N TYR A 57 8.02 -5.41 18.23
CA TYR A 57 8.72 -6.03 19.36
C TYR A 57 8.41 -5.27 20.66
N LEU A 58 8.55 -3.95 20.64
CA LEU A 58 8.24 -3.09 21.78
C LEU A 58 6.78 -3.27 22.24
N ILE A 59 5.83 -3.23 21.32
CA ILE A 59 4.41 -3.42 21.65
C ILE A 59 4.14 -4.83 22.19
N SER A 60 4.73 -5.86 21.59
CA SER A 60 4.52 -7.24 22.05
C SER A 60 5.00 -7.45 23.49
N MET A 61 6.11 -6.81 23.87
CA MET A 61 6.63 -6.86 25.23
C MET A 61 5.80 -6.04 26.21
N SER A 62 5.28 -4.88 25.77
CA SER A 62 4.33 -4.08 26.55
C SER A 62 3.07 -4.87 26.89
N TYR A 63 2.49 -5.58 25.90
CA TYR A 63 1.32 -6.44 26.13
C TYR A 63 1.61 -7.65 27.03
N SER A 64 2.85 -8.16 27.03
CA SER A 64 3.26 -9.24 27.92
C SER A 64 3.42 -8.80 29.38
N GLY A 65 3.25 -7.50 29.68
CA GLY A 65 3.43 -6.96 31.03
C GLY A 65 4.91 -6.83 31.44
N ASN A 66 5.84 -6.85 30.49
CA ASN A 66 7.25 -6.64 30.78
C ASN A 66 7.53 -5.15 30.97
N ASP A 67 8.04 -4.79 32.14
CA ASP A 67 8.41 -3.41 32.46
C ASP A 67 9.71 -2.94 31.79
N GLU A 68 10.47 -3.87 31.19
CA GLU A 68 11.76 -3.64 30.56
C GLU A 68 11.83 -4.30 29.17
N VAL A 69 12.28 -3.54 28.17
CA VAL A 69 12.48 -4.03 26.80
C VAL A 69 13.90 -3.81 26.37
N VAL A 70 14.59 -4.91 26.06
CA VAL A 70 15.98 -4.90 25.61
C VAL A 70 16.05 -5.34 24.16
N PHE A 71 16.59 -4.47 23.32
CA PHE A 71 17.03 -4.74 21.96
C PHE A 71 18.48 -5.22 22.01
N SER A 72 18.77 -6.40 21.46
CA SER A 72 20.09 -7.01 21.47
C SER A 72 20.37 -7.69 20.14
N PHE A 73 21.60 -7.61 19.64
CA PHE A 73 22.04 -8.30 18.42
C PHE A 73 21.87 -9.83 18.48
N ASP A 74 21.84 -10.41 19.68
CA ASP A 74 21.68 -11.86 19.90
C ASP A 74 20.27 -12.38 19.62
N LYS A 75 19.28 -11.48 19.47
CA LYS A 75 17.92 -11.85 19.11
C LYS A 75 17.72 -11.54 17.62
N PRO A 76 17.77 -12.55 16.73
CA PRO A 76 17.62 -12.29 15.30
C PRO A 76 16.21 -11.77 15.04
N ILE A 77 16.14 -10.56 14.50
CA ILE A 77 14.90 -10.00 14.00
C ILE A 77 14.68 -10.65 12.62
N THR A 78 13.93 -11.75 12.59
CA THR A 78 13.89 -12.68 11.43
C THR A 78 13.07 -12.20 10.23
N ASN A 79 12.72 -10.91 10.12
CA ASN A 79 11.89 -10.43 9.01
C ASN A 79 12.31 -9.05 8.54
N TYR A 80 13.43 -8.96 7.81
CA TYR A 80 13.89 -7.72 7.18
C TYR A 80 12.81 -7.16 6.23
N TYR A 81 12.06 -6.16 6.68
CA TYR A 81 11.23 -5.32 5.83
C TYR A 81 11.91 -3.95 5.69
N PRO A 82 12.05 -3.40 4.47
CA PRO A 82 12.71 -2.12 4.28
C PRO A 82 12.01 -1.03 5.10
N PRO A 83 12.78 -0.06 5.65
CA PRO A 83 12.25 0.99 6.50
C PRO A 83 11.11 1.72 5.80
N TYR A 84 10.00 1.93 6.53
CA TYR A 84 8.90 2.75 6.07
C TYR A 84 9.39 4.19 6.00
N GLN A 85 9.79 4.64 4.81
CA GLN A 85 9.90 6.06 4.54
C GLN A 85 8.49 6.58 4.25
N PRO A 86 7.88 7.39 5.13
CA PRO A 86 6.66 8.09 4.77
C PRO A 86 6.95 8.88 3.49
N LEU A 87 6.04 8.78 2.51
CA LEU A 87 6.12 9.59 1.31
C LEU A 87 6.14 11.07 1.76
N ASP A 88 7.07 11.85 1.22
CA ASP A 88 7.01 13.30 1.38
C ASP A 88 5.68 13.84 0.86
N SER A 89 5.15 14.89 1.47
CA SER A 89 3.83 15.44 1.11
C SER A 89 3.72 15.83 -0.36
N GLU A 90 4.83 16.17 -1.01
CA GLU A 90 4.86 16.49 -2.44
C GLU A 90 4.65 15.25 -3.31
N SER A 91 5.39 14.17 -3.04
CA SER A 91 5.20 12.91 -3.76
C SER A 91 3.84 12.27 -3.47
N GLU A 92 3.27 12.45 -2.28
CA GLU A 92 1.93 11.95 -1.93
C GLU A 92 0.86 12.62 -2.78
N ASN A 93 0.93 13.96 -2.91
CA ASN A 93 0.03 14.73 -3.76
C ASN A 93 0.17 14.34 -5.25
N LYS A 94 1.40 14.10 -5.73
CA LYS A 94 1.62 13.62 -7.11
C LYS A 94 1.02 12.23 -7.33
N ALA A 95 1.25 11.31 -6.41
CA ALA A 95 0.71 9.96 -6.49
C ALA A 95 -0.82 9.94 -6.46
N ASN A 96 -1.44 10.75 -5.59
CA ASN A 96 -2.89 10.89 -5.50
C ASN A 96 -3.48 11.52 -6.78
N THR A 97 -2.79 12.49 -7.37
CA THR A 97 -3.18 13.07 -8.67
C THR A 97 -3.17 12.03 -9.79
N MET A 98 -2.10 11.22 -9.88
CA MET A 98 -2.02 10.16 -10.89
C MET A 98 -3.10 9.09 -10.71
N CYS A 99 -3.38 8.68 -9.47
CA CYS A 99 -4.49 7.77 -9.18
C CYS A 99 -5.86 8.39 -9.52
N GLY A 100 -6.05 9.69 -9.24
CA GLY A 100 -7.27 10.41 -9.62
C GLY A 100 -7.47 10.47 -11.13
N ILE A 101 -6.41 10.72 -11.89
CA ILE A 101 -6.45 10.68 -13.37
C ILE A 101 -6.82 9.27 -13.86
N SER A 102 -6.25 8.22 -13.27
CA SER A 102 -6.59 6.84 -13.63
C SER A 102 -8.06 6.50 -13.38
N LEU A 103 -8.60 6.90 -12.22
CA LEU A 103 -10.03 6.79 -11.90
C LEU A 103 -10.90 7.54 -12.93
N GLY A 104 -10.50 8.75 -13.28
CA GLY A 104 -11.19 9.56 -14.29
C GLY A 104 -11.21 8.89 -15.66
N LEU A 105 -10.08 8.34 -16.12
CA LEU A 105 -9.97 7.59 -17.37
C LEU A 105 -10.86 6.35 -17.38
N MET A 106 -10.92 5.62 -16.26
CA MET A 106 -11.77 4.45 -16.12
C MET A 106 -13.26 4.82 -16.15
N GLY A 107 -13.68 5.85 -15.42
CA GLY A 107 -15.05 6.35 -15.44
C GLY A 107 -15.46 6.89 -16.82
N MET A 108 -14.55 7.61 -17.49
CA MET A 108 -14.78 8.10 -18.85
C MET A 108 -14.90 6.94 -19.86
N GLY A 109 -14.10 5.89 -19.70
CA GLY A 109 -14.19 4.66 -20.49
C GLY A 109 -15.57 3.99 -20.38
N PHE A 110 -16.18 4.02 -19.19
CA PHE A 110 -17.55 3.53 -18.98
C PHE A 110 -18.60 4.36 -19.70
N ILE A 111 -18.52 5.69 -19.61
CA ILE A 111 -19.46 6.60 -20.26
C ILE A 111 -19.37 6.43 -21.79
N LEU A 112 -18.14 6.35 -22.32
CA LEU A 112 -17.91 6.12 -23.74
C LEU A 112 -18.42 4.75 -24.21
N ALA A 113 -18.41 3.72 -23.35
CA ALA A 113 -18.96 2.40 -23.68
C ALA A 113 -20.46 2.44 -23.93
N ILE A 114 -21.18 3.25 -23.15
CA ILE A 114 -22.64 3.41 -23.29
C ILE A 114 -22.99 4.19 -24.56
N ILE A 115 -22.19 5.20 -24.92
CA ILE A 115 -22.51 6.14 -26.00
C ILE A 115 -21.96 5.69 -27.37
N GLY A 116 -20.73 5.18 -27.41
CA GLY A 116 -19.95 4.99 -28.65
C GLY A 116 -19.57 3.54 -28.97
N GLY A 117 -19.94 2.58 -28.12
CA GLY A 117 -19.61 1.16 -28.30
C GLY A 117 -18.15 0.81 -27.94
N ALA A 118 -17.87 -0.49 -27.89
CA ALA A 118 -16.65 -1.04 -27.27
C ALA A 118 -15.33 -0.55 -27.89
N ILE A 119 -15.30 -0.25 -29.19
CA ILE A 119 -14.07 0.04 -29.95
C ILE A 119 -13.36 1.32 -29.44
N LEU A 120 -14.11 2.35 -29.06
CA LEU A 120 -13.55 3.62 -28.57
C LEU A 120 -13.08 3.54 -27.11
N THR A 121 -13.46 2.48 -26.39
CA THR A 121 -13.26 2.38 -24.93
C THR A 121 -11.97 1.67 -24.55
N PHE A 122 -11.56 0.67 -25.34
CA PHE A 122 -10.34 -0.11 -25.11
C PHE A 122 -9.09 0.74 -24.81
N PRO A 123 -8.77 1.83 -25.53
CA PRO A 123 -7.57 2.62 -25.24
C PRO A 123 -7.64 3.34 -23.88
N CYS A 124 -8.82 3.81 -23.45
CA CYS A 124 -8.97 4.47 -22.15
C CYS A 124 -8.71 3.51 -20.98
N TRP A 125 -9.20 2.27 -21.09
CA TRP A 125 -9.01 1.24 -20.07
C TRP A 125 -7.56 0.80 -19.95
N ILE A 126 -6.88 0.61 -21.09
CA ILE A 126 -5.45 0.27 -21.11
C ILE A 126 -4.62 1.40 -20.48
N ALA A 127 -4.89 2.66 -20.84
CA ALA A 127 -4.20 3.80 -20.28
C ALA A 127 -4.39 3.90 -18.75
N ALA A 128 -5.60 3.66 -18.25
CA ALA A 128 -5.89 3.65 -16.82
C ALA A 128 -5.08 2.58 -16.05
N ILE A 129 -4.99 1.37 -16.59
CA ILE A 129 -4.22 0.26 -15.99
C ILE A 129 -2.72 0.58 -15.97
N ILE A 130 -2.17 1.10 -17.07
CA ILE A 130 -0.76 1.48 -17.15
C ILE A 130 -0.43 2.54 -16.09
N LEU A 131 -1.27 3.57 -15.95
CA LEU A 131 -1.12 4.60 -14.92
C LEU A 131 -1.12 4.00 -13.50
N MET A 132 -1.98 3.02 -13.23
CA MET A 132 -1.99 2.34 -11.93
C MET A 132 -0.71 1.53 -11.67
N ILE A 133 -0.17 0.85 -12.69
CA ILE A 133 1.10 0.14 -12.58
C ILE A 133 2.24 1.14 -12.29
N ILE A 134 2.28 2.27 -13.01
CA ILE A 134 3.27 3.32 -12.79
C ILE A 134 3.20 3.85 -11.35
N VAL A 135 2.00 4.10 -10.81
CA VAL A 135 1.85 4.55 -9.43
C VAL A 135 2.32 3.50 -8.43
N ARG A 136 2.05 2.21 -8.67
CA ARG A 136 2.50 1.14 -7.75
C ARG A 136 4.01 0.92 -7.79
N VAL A 137 4.65 1.14 -8.94
CA VAL A 137 6.11 1.04 -9.09
C VAL A 137 6.80 2.26 -8.48
N ASN A 138 6.32 3.48 -8.77
CA ASN A 138 6.97 4.72 -8.33
C ASN A 138 6.59 5.12 -6.89
N TYR A 139 5.40 4.75 -6.42
CA TYR A 139 4.87 5.13 -5.10
C TYR A 139 4.28 3.91 -4.37
N PRO A 140 5.08 2.87 -4.09
CA PRO A 140 4.59 1.63 -3.48
C PRO A 140 4.01 1.82 -2.08
N GLN A 141 4.47 2.86 -1.37
CA GLN A 141 4.03 3.20 -0.02
C GLN A 141 2.66 3.91 0.02
N ASN A 142 2.22 4.57 -1.07
CA ASN A 142 0.98 5.34 -1.10
C ASN A 142 -0.25 4.48 -0.74
N THR A 143 -0.99 4.88 0.30
CA THR A 143 -2.18 4.18 0.80
C THR A 143 -3.32 4.24 -0.21
N PHE A 144 -3.52 5.38 -0.86
CA PHE A 144 -4.57 5.56 -1.86
C PHE A 144 -4.36 4.62 -3.06
N GLY A 145 -3.12 4.53 -3.56
CA GLY A 145 -2.77 3.60 -4.63
C GLY A 145 -2.96 2.12 -4.26
N LYS A 146 -2.73 1.74 -2.99
CA LYS A 146 -3.00 0.37 -2.50
C LYS A 146 -4.50 0.08 -2.49
N VAL A 147 -5.31 0.97 -1.93
CA VAL A 147 -6.76 0.80 -1.89
C VAL A 147 -7.35 0.77 -3.29
N LEU A 148 -6.90 1.68 -4.16
CA LEU A 148 -7.38 1.74 -5.54
C LEU A 148 -7.02 0.48 -6.33
N MET A 149 -5.85 -0.11 -6.09
CA MET A 149 -5.47 -1.40 -6.71
C MET A 149 -6.43 -2.53 -6.32
N ILE A 150 -6.85 -2.58 -5.06
CA ILE A 150 -7.84 -3.58 -4.58
C ILE A 150 -9.17 -3.37 -5.31
N ILE A 151 -9.63 -2.13 -5.45
CA ILE A 151 -10.85 -1.80 -6.18
C ILE A 151 -10.76 -2.28 -7.62
N TYR A 152 -9.63 -2.06 -8.31
CA TYR A 152 -9.43 -2.52 -9.69
C TYR A 152 -9.49 -4.04 -9.82
N ILE A 153 -8.93 -4.78 -8.85
CA ILE A 153 -8.98 -6.25 -8.84
C ILE A 153 -10.42 -6.73 -8.70
N ILE A 154 -11.18 -6.19 -7.74
CA ILE A 154 -12.60 -6.52 -7.55
C ILE A 154 -13.39 -6.21 -8.83
N PHE A 155 -13.12 -5.05 -9.42
CA PHE A 155 -13.76 -4.61 -10.64
C PHE A 155 -13.47 -5.54 -11.83
N GLY A 156 -12.22 -6.01 -11.95
CA GLY A 156 -11.82 -6.99 -12.95
C GLY A 156 -12.55 -8.33 -12.80
N ILE A 157 -12.73 -8.81 -11.56
CA ILE A 157 -13.50 -10.03 -11.27
C ILE A 157 -14.97 -9.86 -11.69
N LEU A 158 -15.59 -8.74 -11.33
CA LEU A 158 -16.97 -8.44 -11.72
C LEU A 158 -17.16 -8.38 -13.24
N LEU A 159 -16.21 -7.76 -13.95
CA LEU A 159 -16.21 -7.75 -15.42
C LEU A 159 -16.09 -9.14 -16.02
N MET A 160 -15.24 -10.00 -15.44
CA MET A 160 -15.06 -11.38 -15.91
C MET A 160 -16.35 -12.19 -15.75
N ILE A 161 -17.03 -12.08 -14.60
CA ILE A 161 -18.35 -12.69 -14.37
C ILE A 161 -19.35 -12.16 -15.40
N GLY A 162 -19.39 -10.85 -15.63
CA GLY A 162 -20.24 -10.24 -16.66
C GLY A 162 -20.00 -10.82 -18.05
N PHE A 163 -18.73 -10.98 -18.45
CA PHE A 163 -18.37 -11.56 -19.74
C PHE A 163 -18.82 -13.02 -19.87
N ILE A 164 -18.70 -13.82 -18.81
CA ILE A 164 -19.22 -15.19 -18.76
C ILE A 164 -20.74 -15.19 -18.96
N MET A 165 -21.47 -14.33 -18.26
CA MET A 165 -22.94 -14.25 -18.38
C MET A 165 -23.38 -13.86 -19.79
N VAL A 166 -22.68 -12.90 -20.42
CA VAL A 166 -22.92 -12.52 -21.83
C VAL A 166 -22.63 -13.69 -22.76
N ALA A 167 -21.51 -14.40 -22.58
CA ALA A 167 -21.16 -15.55 -23.41
C ALA A 167 -22.17 -16.69 -23.29
N ILE A 168 -22.68 -16.97 -22.08
CA ILE A 168 -23.75 -17.97 -21.88
C ILE A 168 -25.02 -17.54 -22.61
N THR A 169 -25.41 -16.27 -22.48
CA THR A 169 -26.61 -15.73 -23.13
C THR A 169 -26.49 -15.81 -24.66
N CYS A 170 -25.35 -15.43 -25.22
CA CYS A 170 -25.07 -15.59 -26.65
C CYS A 170 -25.14 -17.06 -27.10
N ASN A 171 -24.64 -18.00 -26.30
CA ASN A 171 -24.71 -19.43 -26.60
C ASN A 171 -26.15 -19.96 -26.59
N ILE A 172 -27.00 -19.48 -25.69
CA ILE A 172 -28.42 -19.85 -25.64
C ILE A 172 -29.13 -19.31 -26.89
N ILE A 173 -28.96 -18.03 -27.19
CA ILE A 173 -29.57 -17.39 -28.36
C ILE A 173 -29.13 -18.07 -29.66
N ALA A 174 -27.84 -18.41 -29.79
CA ALA A 174 -27.33 -19.10 -30.98
C ALA A 174 -27.94 -20.49 -31.16
N LYS A 175 -28.17 -21.23 -30.06
CA LYS A 175 -28.82 -22.54 -30.10
C LYS A 175 -30.29 -22.44 -30.48
N ASP A 176 -31.00 -21.46 -29.94
CA ASP A 176 -32.41 -21.21 -30.29
C ASP A 176 -32.55 -20.83 -31.77
N PHE A 177 -31.60 -20.05 -32.31
CA PHE A 177 -31.56 -19.69 -33.72
C PHE A 177 -31.33 -20.90 -34.64
N LEU A 178 -30.40 -21.80 -34.26
CA LEU A 178 -30.13 -23.05 -34.99
C LEU A 178 -31.35 -23.98 -34.99
N SER A 179 -32.03 -24.13 -33.85
CA SER A 179 -33.25 -24.94 -33.70
C SER A 179 -34.40 -24.42 -34.59
N CYS A 180 -34.57 -23.10 -34.67
CA CYS A 180 -35.55 -22.48 -35.56
C CYS A 180 -35.22 -22.67 -37.06
N CYS A 181 -33.93 -22.63 -37.42
CA CYS A 181 -33.50 -22.90 -38.80
C CYS A 181 -33.67 -24.36 -39.22
N GLU A 182 -33.50 -25.31 -38.30
CA GLU A 182 -33.69 -26.75 -38.57
C GLU A 182 -35.16 -27.11 -38.78
N ASN A 183 -36.08 -26.39 -38.13
CA ASN A 183 -37.53 -26.60 -38.22
C ASN A 183 -38.23 -25.80 -39.33
N MET A 184 -37.51 -25.10 -40.21
CA MET A 184 -38.15 -24.47 -41.37
C MET A 184 -38.58 -25.52 -42.40
N PRO A 185 -39.88 -25.60 -42.77
CA PRO A 185 -40.33 -26.49 -43.82
C PRO A 185 -39.70 -26.07 -45.16
N LYS A 186 -39.13 -27.05 -45.87
CA LYS A 186 -38.56 -26.86 -47.22
C LYS A 186 -39.62 -26.49 -48.24
#